data_AF-A0A8T3YB26-F1
#
_entry.id   AF-A0A8T3YB26-F1
#
_cell.length_a   1.000
_cell.length_b   1.000
_cell.length_c   1.000
_cell.angle_alpha   90.00
_cell.angle_beta   90.00
_cell.angle_gamma   90.00
#
_symmetry.space_group_name_H-M   'P 1'
#
loop_
_entity.id
_entity.type
_entity.pdbx_description
1 polymer ?
#
loop_
_entity_poly.entity_id
_entity_poly.type
_entity_poly.pdbx_seq_one_letter_code
_entity_poly.pdbx_strand_id
1 'polypeptide(L)'
;MKKQYLTFLVALFILSVISIGVFATPPEWAKGGKGKTKTPLQTITAQTATQPTTQTTTTTATKTPQTTAPTQQQQTGASNATATTAEEGINWEAVSVVLVIIGALIGWYVSRKMRSKSAFYLKEIDAIYKKHQENPEAMDTALSELRERIERDFESGKITDQAIALLEARIDKYTKMARMDTISTGLRLPKTTKRQIKEMLEDGIISEEEYERFADMDLTHLSQKDYEKLTRLMQKWKIGK
;
A
#
# COMPACT_ATOMS: atom_id res chain seq x y z
N MET A 1 45.39 -9.52 27.83
CA MET A 1 44.28 -8.83 27.12
C MET A 1 44.21 -9.07 25.60
N LYS A 2 45.31 -9.39 24.89
CA LYS A 2 45.28 -9.55 23.41
C LYS A 2 44.57 -10.82 22.89
N LYS A 3 44.51 -11.90 23.65
CA LYS A 3 43.91 -13.18 23.22
C LYS A 3 42.37 -13.16 23.18
N GLN A 4 41.71 -12.41 24.06
CA GLN A 4 40.25 -12.32 24.08
C GLN A 4 39.68 -11.52 22.89
N TYR A 5 40.39 -10.47 22.45
CA TYR A 5 40.01 -9.72 21.25
C TYR A 5 40.10 -10.55 19.96
N LEU A 6 41.11 -11.41 19.85
CA LEU A 6 41.26 -12.29 18.69
C LEU A 6 40.12 -13.32 18.61
N THR A 7 39.69 -13.84 19.77
CA THR A 7 38.58 -14.80 19.84
C THR A 7 37.25 -14.15 19.45
N PHE A 8 37.02 -12.90 19.88
CA PHE A 8 35.85 -12.11 19.46
C PHE A 8 35.83 -11.79 17.96
N LEU A 9 36.98 -11.44 17.37
CA LEU A 9 37.09 -11.15 15.94
C LEU A 9 36.86 -12.38 15.07
N VAL A 10 37.36 -13.55 15.49
CA VAL A 10 37.14 -14.82 14.78
C VAL A 10 35.67 -15.26 14.86
N ALA A 11 35.01 -15.09 16.00
CA ALA A 11 33.58 -15.40 16.14
C ALA A 11 32.70 -14.48 15.26
N LEU A 12 33.03 -13.19 15.16
CA LEU A 12 32.35 -12.23 14.27
C LEU A 12 32.54 -12.59 12.79
N PHE A 13 33.72 -13.09 12.42
CA PHE A 13 34.00 -13.50 11.04
C PHE A 13 33.22 -14.77 10.65
N ILE A 14 33.13 -15.75 11.54
CA ILE A 14 32.37 -17.01 11.31
C ILE A 14 30.87 -16.74 11.21
N LEU A 15 30.32 -15.84 12.03
CA LEU A 15 28.91 -15.40 11.91
C LEU A 15 28.61 -14.68 10.58
N SER A 16 29.61 -14.04 9.96
CA SER A 16 29.42 -13.37 8.65
C SER A 16 29.33 -14.36 7.48
N VAL A 17 30.00 -15.53 7.58
CA VAL A 17 30.07 -16.51 6.48
C VAL A 17 28.82 -17.42 6.43
N ILE A 18 28.10 -17.59 7.53
CA ILE A 18 26.89 -18.44 7.59
C ILE A 18 25.63 -17.72 7.09
N SER A 19 25.69 -16.41 6.79
CA SER A 19 24.53 -15.63 6.32
C SER A 19 24.26 -15.72 4.81
N ILE A 20 24.94 -16.60 4.08
CA ILE A 20 24.66 -16.85 2.65
C ILE A 20 24.02 -18.23 2.52
N GLY A 21 22.69 -18.28 2.44
CA GLY A 21 22.01 -19.51 2.03
C GLY A 21 20.65 -19.82 2.66
N VAL A 22 19.87 -18.84 3.12
CA VAL A 22 18.42 -19.09 3.26
C VAL A 22 17.80 -18.89 1.88
N PHE A 23 17.70 -19.98 1.13
CA PHE A 23 16.86 -20.07 -0.05
C PHE A 23 15.44 -19.69 0.36
N ALA A 24 15.00 -18.52 -0.10
CA ALA A 24 13.59 -18.17 -0.12
C ALA A 24 12.87 -19.20 -1.00
N THR A 25 12.09 -20.09 -0.38
CA THR A 25 11.08 -20.82 -1.11
C THR A 25 10.10 -19.79 -1.67
N PRO A 26 9.83 -19.79 -2.99
CA PRO A 26 8.90 -18.84 -3.57
C PRO A 26 7.50 -19.06 -2.95
N PRO A 27 6.77 -17.97 -2.64
CA PRO A 27 5.42 -18.05 -2.08
C PRO A 27 4.46 -18.76 -3.05
N GLU A 28 3.46 -19.46 -2.50
CA GLU A 28 2.57 -20.37 -3.24
C GLU A 28 1.80 -19.72 -4.40
N TRP A 29 1.55 -18.41 -4.34
CA TRP A 29 0.86 -17.68 -5.41
C TRP A 29 1.66 -17.58 -6.72
N ALA A 30 2.97 -17.83 -6.70
CA ALA A 30 3.83 -17.82 -7.89
C ALA A 30 3.74 -19.12 -8.74
N LYS A 31 3.01 -20.15 -8.28
CA LYS A 31 2.75 -21.40 -9.04
C LYS A 31 1.31 -21.42 -9.57
N GLY A 32 1.02 -20.59 -10.58
CA GLY A 32 -0.35 -20.40 -11.06
C GLY A 32 -0.53 -20.25 -12.57
N GLY A 33 0.27 -20.93 -13.38
CA GLY A 33 0.12 -20.92 -14.84
C GLY A 33 -0.56 -22.19 -15.38
N LYS A 34 -1.75 -22.01 -15.98
CA LYS A 34 -2.44 -22.89 -16.94
C LYS A 34 -3.22 -24.09 -16.39
N GLY A 35 -4.46 -23.82 -15.97
CA GLY A 35 -5.54 -24.80 -15.88
C GLY A 35 -6.81 -24.25 -16.53
N LYS A 36 -7.15 -24.70 -17.73
CA LYS A 36 -8.45 -24.49 -18.35
C LYS A 36 -9.48 -25.35 -17.61
N THR A 37 -10.32 -24.75 -16.78
CA THR A 37 -11.56 -25.38 -16.30
C THR A 37 -12.74 -24.51 -16.72
N LYS A 38 -13.48 -25.02 -17.72
CA LYS A 38 -14.81 -24.55 -18.07
C LYS A 38 -15.71 -24.80 -16.86
N THR A 39 -16.15 -23.74 -16.19
CA THR A 39 -17.21 -23.83 -15.18
C THR A 39 -18.55 -23.62 -15.88
N PRO A 40 -19.54 -24.52 -15.71
CA PRO A 40 -20.85 -24.36 -16.31
C PRO A 40 -21.65 -23.26 -15.61
N LEU A 41 -22.36 -22.51 -16.45
CA LEU A 41 -23.35 -21.49 -16.15
C LEU A 41 -24.36 -22.01 -15.11
N GLN A 42 -24.38 -21.42 -13.90
CA GLN A 42 -25.53 -21.57 -13.00
C GLN A 42 -26.44 -20.36 -13.16
N THR A 43 -27.59 -20.64 -13.75
CA THR A 43 -28.77 -19.78 -13.82
C THR A 43 -29.24 -19.43 -12.42
N ILE A 44 -29.13 -18.16 -12.03
CA ILE A 44 -29.73 -17.65 -10.79
C ILE A 44 -31.11 -17.10 -11.15
N THR A 45 -32.15 -17.85 -10.79
CA THR A 45 -33.54 -17.43 -10.89
C THR A 45 -33.87 -16.42 -9.80
N ALA A 46 -34.57 -15.35 -10.19
CA ALA A 46 -35.00 -14.26 -9.34
C ALA A 46 -35.84 -14.71 -8.13
N GLN A 47 -35.60 -14.09 -6.98
CA GLN A 47 -36.60 -13.96 -5.93
C GLN A 47 -36.82 -12.48 -5.61
N THR A 48 -37.96 -12.00 -6.07
CA THR A 48 -38.62 -10.77 -5.68
C THR A 48 -39.25 -10.97 -4.29
N ALA A 49 -38.91 -10.12 -3.33
CA ALA A 49 -39.70 -9.93 -2.12
C ALA A 49 -39.68 -8.44 -1.71
N THR A 50 -40.82 -7.79 -1.96
CA THR A 50 -41.43 -6.69 -1.19
C THR A 50 -41.37 -6.98 0.32
N GLN A 51 -41.20 -6.07 1.29
CA GLN A 51 -41.79 -4.76 1.56
C GLN A 51 -41.12 -4.13 2.85
N PRO A 52 -41.51 -2.93 3.34
CA PRO A 52 -40.69 -2.01 4.13
C PRO A 52 -40.82 -2.17 5.66
N THR A 53 -39.90 -1.58 6.44
CA THR A 53 -40.19 -1.20 7.84
C THR A 53 -39.40 0.03 8.28
N THR A 54 -40.16 1.02 8.75
CA THR A 54 -39.77 2.25 9.47
C THR A 54 -39.56 1.96 10.95
N GLN A 55 -38.57 2.61 11.61
CA GLN A 55 -38.51 2.95 13.05
C GLN A 55 -37.19 3.72 13.31
N THR A 56 -37.19 5.04 13.56
CA THR A 56 -37.47 5.79 14.80
C THR A 56 -36.43 5.62 15.92
N THR A 57 -35.65 6.69 16.09
CA THR A 57 -34.97 7.32 17.25
C THR A 57 -34.99 6.62 18.62
N THR A 58 -33.86 6.63 19.35
CA THR A 58 -33.78 7.02 20.78
C THR A 58 -32.34 7.37 21.20
N THR A 59 -32.18 8.61 21.68
CA THR A 59 -31.04 9.13 22.43
C THR A 59 -31.07 8.58 23.85
N THR A 60 -29.95 8.12 24.41
CA THR A 60 -29.80 7.98 25.87
C THR A 60 -28.37 8.31 26.27
N ALA A 61 -28.23 9.46 26.93
CA ALA A 61 -27.07 9.78 27.75
C ALA A 61 -27.15 9.00 29.06
N THR A 62 -26.06 8.38 29.53
CA THR A 62 -25.88 8.01 30.95
C THR A 62 -24.40 7.84 31.29
N LYS A 63 -23.91 8.80 32.09
CA LYS A 63 -23.01 8.73 33.25
C LYS A 63 -21.73 7.87 33.21
N THR A 64 -20.64 8.59 33.40
CA THR A 64 -19.38 8.26 34.09
C THR A 64 -19.55 7.34 35.31
N PRO A 65 -18.61 6.41 35.52
CA PRO A 65 -17.83 6.48 36.76
C PRO A 65 -16.30 6.33 36.56
N GLN A 66 -15.60 7.22 37.25
CA GLN A 66 -14.39 7.01 38.05
C GLN A 66 -13.26 6.09 37.56
N THR A 67 -12.14 6.74 37.27
CA THR A 67 -10.87 6.60 38.03
C THR A 67 -10.49 5.21 38.52
N THR A 68 -9.47 4.63 37.89
CA THR A 68 -8.50 3.76 38.59
C THR A 68 -7.10 4.01 38.04
N ALA A 69 -6.13 3.85 38.93
CA ALA A 69 -4.79 4.40 38.96
C ALA A 69 -3.81 3.89 37.87
N PRO A 70 -2.66 4.58 37.69
CA PRO A 70 -1.59 4.14 36.81
C PRO A 70 -0.93 2.85 37.32
N THR A 71 -0.78 1.87 36.44
CA THR A 71 0.06 0.70 36.71
C THR A 71 1.53 1.14 36.72
N GLN A 72 2.05 1.39 37.92
CA GLN A 72 3.47 1.41 38.19
C GLN A 72 4.02 0.00 37.98
N GLN A 73 4.86 -0.18 36.95
CA GLN A 73 5.81 -1.29 36.92
C GLN A 73 6.94 -0.98 37.90
N GLN A 74 6.79 -1.44 39.13
CA GLN A 74 7.84 -1.39 40.14
C GLN A 74 8.58 -2.73 40.19
N GLN A 75 9.85 -2.65 39.78
CA GLN A 75 11.01 -3.45 40.14
C GLN A 75 10.83 -4.75 40.93
N THR A 76 11.37 -5.82 40.36
CA THR A 76 12.03 -6.93 41.07
C THR A 76 13.17 -7.34 40.12
N GLY A 77 14.44 -7.45 40.46
CA GLY A 77 15.21 -7.37 41.68
C GLY A 77 16.63 -7.71 41.22
N ALA A 78 17.62 -6.94 41.66
CA ALA A 78 19.01 -7.31 41.47
C ALA A 78 19.34 -8.51 42.37
N SER A 79 19.60 -9.66 41.77
CA SER A 79 20.17 -10.88 42.37
C SER A 79 20.24 -11.93 41.26
N ASN A 80 21.34 -12.54 40.86
CA ASN A 80 22.65 -12.68 41.47
C ASN A 80 23.70 -12.66 40.35
N ALA A 81 24.79 -11.94 40.57
CA ALA A 81 26.05 -12.25 39.94
C ALA A 81 26.52 -13.59 40.52
N THR A 82 26.07 -14.70 39.94
CA THR A 82 26.72 -15.99 40.15
C THR A 82 28.07 -15.88 39.46
N ALA A 83 29.13 -15.73 40.26
CA ALA A 83 30.49 -15.91 39.80
C ALA A 83 30.61 -17.36 39.31
N THR A 84 30.42 -17.57 38.02
CA THR A 84 30.58 -18.86 37.38
C THR A 84 32.05 -19.21 37.44
N THR A 85 32.37 -20.17 38.29
CA THR A 85 33.62 -20.93 38.28
C THR A 85 33.95 -21.29 36.83
N ALA A 86 35.18 -20.99 36.43
CA ALA A 86 35.70 -21.28 35.12
C ALA A 86 35.77 -22.80 34.89
N GLU A 87 34.68 -23.37 34.40
CA GLU A 87 34.74 -24.56 33.55
C GLU A 87 34.53 -24.11 32.11
N GLU A 88 35.39 -24.58 31.21
CA GLU A 88 35.38 -24.34 29.77
C GLU A 88 34.15 -25.02 29.10
N GLY A 89 32.96 -24.66 29.54
CA GLY A 89 31.68 -25.04 28.96
C GLY A 89 31.01 -23.81 28.36
N ILE A 90 30.59 -23.90 27.11
CA ILE A 90 29.84 -22.83 26.44
C ILE A 90 28.55 -22.57 27.23
N ASN A 91 28.46 -21.40 27.89
CA ASN A 91 27.29 -20.99 28.65
C ASN A 91 26.13 -20.63 27.70
N TRP A 92 25.28 -21.62 27.39
CA TRP A 92 24.11 -21.46 26.51
C TRP A 92 23.12 -20.38 26.97
N GLU A 93 23.04 -20.10 28.27
CA GLU A 93 22.24 -18.97 28.79
C GLU A 93 22.74 -17.63 28.25
N ALA A 94 24.05 -17.39 28.25
CA ALA A 94 24.63 -16.16 27.73
C ALA A 94 24.39 -15.99 26.21
N VAL A 95 24.41 -17.11 25.47
CA VAL A 95 24.11 -17.12 24.04
C VAL A 95 22.65 -16.72 23.77
N SER A 96 21.70 -17.18 24.60
CA SER A 96 20.27 -16.86 24.44
C SER A 96 19.97 -15.35 24.62
N VAL A 97 20.59 -14.71 25.62
CA VAL A 97 20.41 -13.28 25.90
C VAL A 97 20.94 -12.44 24.74
N VAL A 98 22.08 -12.82 24.17
CA VAL A 98 22.68 -12.12 23.03
C VAL A 98 21.79 -12.24 21.78
N LEU A 99 21.20 -13.42 21.52
CA LEU A 99 20.29 -13.61 20.39
C LEU A 99 19.02 -12.75 20.51
N VAL A 100 18.45 -12.62 21.72
CA VAL A 100 17.27 -11.77 21.95
C VAL A 100 17.58 -10.29 21.69
N ILE A 101 18.74 -9.80 22.16
CA ILE A 101 19.16 -8.41 21.94
C ILE A 101 19.38 -8.15 20.44
N ILE A 102 20.06 -9.06 19.73
CA ILE A 102 20.28 -8.95 18.29
C ILE A 102 18.94 -8.96 17.53
N GLY A 103 18.01 -9.85 17.88
CA GLY A 103 16.67 -9.90 17.29
C GLY A 103 15.89 -8.61 17.49
N ALA A 104 15.94 -8.03 18.69
CA ALA A 104 15.29 -6.75 19.00
C ALA A 104 15.88 -5.59 18.19
N LEU A 105 17.21 -5.53 18.03
CA LEU A 105 17.89 -4.51 17.22
C LEU A 105 17.56 -4.63 15.73
N ILE A 106 17.51 -5.86 15.19
CA ILE A 106 17.11 -6.11 13.80
C ILE A 106 15.65 -5.70 13.59
N GLY A 107 14.74 -6.10 14.48
CA GLY A 107 13.33 -5.73 14.42
C GLY A 107 13.13 -4.21 14.45
N TRP A 108 13.86 -3.51 15.32
CA TRP A 108 13.82 -2.05 15.40
C TRP A 108 14.36 -1.38 14.12
N TYR A 109 15.48 -1.87 13.60
CA TYR A 109 16.09 -1.33 12.38
C TYR A 109 15.19 -1.51 11.15
N VAL A 110 14.60 -2.69 10.97
CA VAL A 110 13.66 -2.97 9.88
C VAL A 110 12.42 -2.08 9.99
N SER A 111 11.82 -1.98 11.18
CA SER A 111 10.65 -1.13 11.41
C SER A 111 10.94 0.35 11.12
N ARG A 112 12.12 0.85 11.52
CA ARG A 112 12.54 2.23 11.23
C ARG A 112 12.78 2.48 9.74
N LYS A 113 13.38 1.52 9.04
CA LYS A 113 13.67 1.63 7.60
C LYS A 113 12.38 1.61 6.76
N MET A 114 11.41 0.77 7.10
CA MET A 114 10.10 0.71 6.43
C MET A 114 9.32 2.02 6.51
N ARG A 115 9.32 2.68 7.69
CA ARG A 115 8.67 3.99 7.86
C ARG A 115 9.31 5.08 7.00
N SER A 116 10.63 5.06 6.85
CA SER A 116 11.35 6.04 6.04
C SER A 116 10.99 5.97 4.55
N LYS A 117 10.87 4.75 4.01
CA LYS A 117 10.52 4.50 2.61
C LYS A 117 9.12 5.01 2.24
N SER A 118 8.14 4.75 3.08
CA SER A 118 6.76 5.20 2.86
C SER A 118 6.67 6.73 2.83
N ALA A 119 7.36 7.40 3.76
CA ALA A 119 7.43 8.86 3.79
C ALA A 119 8.17 9.45 2.58
N PHE A 120 9.19 8.75 2.07
CA PHE A 120 9.89 9.15 0.85
C PHE A 120 8.94 9.11 -0.35
N TYR A 121 8.21 8.02 -0.55
CA TYR A 121 7.25 7.90 -1.65
C TYR A 121 6.13 8.94 -1.57
N LEU A 122 5.58 9.22 -0.38
CA LEU A 122 4.61 10.30 -0.22
C LEU A 122 5.13 11.67 -0.69
N LYS A 123 6.37 12.00 -0.32
CA LYS A 123 7.01 13.25 -0.78
C LYS A 123 7.26 13.26 -2.28
N GLU A 124 7.63 12.12 -2.85
CA GLU A 124 7.88 11.99 -4.28
C GLU A 124 6.59 12.13 -5.09
N ILE A 125 5.48 11.53 -4.63
CA ILE A 125 4.15 11.71 -5.22
C ILE A 125 3.76 13.20 -5.22
N ASP A 126 3.88 13.87 -4.06
CA ASP A 126 3.56 15.29 -3.94
C ASP A 126 4.48 16.17 -4.83
N ALA A 127 5.75 15.77 -5.00
CA ALA A 127 6.70 16.47 -5.86
C ALA A 127 6.37 16.30 -7.35
N ILE A 128 5.99 15.09 -7.79
CA ILE A 128 5.52 14.83 -9.16
C ILE A 128 4.29 15.69 -9.44
N TYR A 129 3.33 15.72 -8.51
CA TYR A 129 2.13 16.54 -8.66
C TYR A 129 2.46 18.02 -8.86
N LYS A 130 3.33 18.59 -8.02
CA LYS A 130 3.75 19.99 -8.14
C LYS A 130 4.51 20.26 -9.43
N LYS A 131 5.37 19.34 -9.87
CA LYS A 131 6.22 19.51 -11.05
C LYS A 131 5.42 19.45 -12.35
N HIS A 132 4.37 18.62 -12.39
CA HIS A 132 3.61 18.33 -13.59
C HIS A 132 2.18 18.89 -13.56
N GLN A 133 1.90 19.84 -12.66
CA GLN A 133 0.58 20.46 -12.54
C GLN A 133 0.09 21.09 -13.86
N GLU A 134 1.00 21.60 -14.69
CA GLU A 134 0.68 22.19 -15.99
C GLU A 134 0.60 21.17 -17.13
N ASN A 135 1.09 19.95 -16.92
CA ASN A 135 1.10 18.89 -17.93
C ASN A 135 0.52 17.59 -17.33
N PRO A 136 -0.80 17.41 -17.39
CA PRO A 136 -1.47 16.28 -16.76
C PRO A 136 -1.10 14.93 -17.40
N GLU A 137 -0.72 14.92 -18.68
CA GLU A 137 -0.24 13.69 -19.34
C GLU A 137 1.09 13.22 -18.77
N ALA A 138 2.03 14.15 -18.58
CA ALA A 138 3.32 13.84 -17.96
C ALA A 138 3.16 13.41 -16.49
N MET A 139 2.17 14.00 -15.79
CA MET A 139 1.85 13.61 -14.42
C MET A 139 1.34 12.17 -14.32
N ASP A 140 0.38 11.79 -15.17
CA ASP A 140 -0.21 10.44 -15.23
C ASP A 140 0.86 9.39 -15.52
N THR A 141 1.76 9.64 -16.48
CA THR A 141 2.90 8.74 -16.76
C THR A 141 3.86 8.62 -15.58
N ALA A 142 4.27 9.74 -14.98
CA ALA A 142 5.21 9.72 -13.85
C ALA A 142 4.61 9.04 -12.61
N LEU A 143 3.32 9.22 -12.35
CA LEU A 143 2.60 8.52 -11.28
C LEU A 143 2.49 7.02 -11.55
N SER A 144 2.28 6.61 -12.81
CA SER A 144 2.28 5.20 -13.21
C SER A 144 3.64 4.54 -12.97
N GLU A 145 4.73 5.18 -13.40
CA GLU A 145 6.10 4.68 -13.15
C GLU A 145 6.41 4.58 -11.65
N LEU A 146 5.92 5.53 -10.86
CA LEU A 146 6.08 5.51 -9.42
C LEU A 146 5.29 4.36 -8.79
N ARG A 147 4.08 4.08 -9.28
CA ARG A 147 3.26 2.94 -8.84
C ARG A 147 3.98 1.62 -9.07
N GLU A 148 4.54 1.38 -10.24
CA GLU A 148 5.34 0.17 -10.51
C GLU A 148 6.55 0.03 -9.58
N ARG A 149 7.18 1.16 -9.22
CA ARG A 149 8.30 1.15 -8.28
C ARG A 149 7.84 0.83 -6.85
N ILE A 150 6.70 1.35 -6.43
CA ILE A 150 6.08 1.04 -5.14
C ILE A 150 5.72 -0.45 -5.09
N GLU A 151 5.12 -0.99 -6.15
CA GLU A 151 4.77 -2.42 -6.26
C GLU A 151 5.99 -3.31 -6.10
N ARG A 152 7.09 -3.03 -6.81
CA ARG A 152 8.35 -3.78 -6.64
C ARG A 152 8.93 -3.69 -5.22
N ASP A 153 8.84 -2.51 -4.60
CA ASP A 153 9.29 -2.34 -3.21
C ASP A 153 8.33 -3.02 -2.20
N PHE A 154 7.07 -3.20 -2.55
CA PHE A 154 6.08 -3.98 -1.79
C PHE A 154 6.31 -5.48 -1.92
N GLU A 155 6.45 -6.01 -3.14
CA GLU A 155 6.77 -7.43 -3.41
C GLU A 155 8.08 -7.87 -2.72
N SER A 156 9.05 -6.95 -2.60
CA SER A 156 10.31 -7.20 -1.88
C SER A 156 10.21 -7.01 -0.36
N GLY A 157 9.03 -6.78 0.17
CA GLY A 157 8.76 -6.63 1.60
C GLY A 157 9.36 -5.39 2.23
N LYS A 158 9.68 -4.34 1.46
CA LYS A 158 10.22 -3.07 1.99
C LYS A 158 9.12 -2.10 2.40
N ILE A 159 7.90 -2.33 1.97
CA ILE A 159 6.69 -1.55 2.25
C ILE A 159 5.67 -2.49 2.88
N THR A 160 4.89 -1.99 3.84
CA THR A 160 3.82 -2.74 4.51
C THR A 160 2.50 -2.60 3.73
N ASP A 161 1.56 -3.54 3.91
CA ASP A 161 0.23 -3.49 3.28
C ASP A 161 -0.51 -2.17 3.54
N GLN A 162 -0.41 -1.67 4.78
CA GLN A 162 -1.01 -0.38 5.16
C GLN A 162 -0.37 0.81 4.43
N ALA A 163 0.94 0.74 4.19
CA ALA A 163 1.67 1.80 3.51
C ALA A 163 1.39 1.79 2.01
N ILE A 164 1.32 0.63 1.34
CA ILE A 164 0.94 0.56 -0.07
C ILE A 164 -0.48 1.08 -0.27
N ALA A 165 -1.45 0.67 0.54
CA ALA A 165 -2.83 1.17 0.43
C ALA A 165 -2.91 2.71 0.57
N LEU A 166 -2.12 3.30 1.47
CA LEU A 166 -2.04 4.76 1.60
C LEU A 166 -1.39 5.43 0.39
N LEU A 167 -0.33 4.84 -0.16
CA LEU A 167 0.38 5.35 -1.33
C LEU A 167 -0.48 5.27 -2.59
N GLU A 168 -1.17 4.15 -2.80
CA GLU A 168 -2.11 3.97 -3.91
C GLU A 168 -3.26 4.97 -3.83
N ALA A 169 -3.90 5.10 -2.66
CA ALA A 169 -4.97 6.09 -2.47
C ALA A 169 -4.49 7.52 -2.76
N ARG A 170 -3.22 7.83 -2.47
CA ARG A 170 -2.63 9.14 -2.76
C ARG A 170 -2.34 9.32 -4.24
N ILE A 171 -1.84 8.29 -4.93
CA ILE A 171 -1.63 8.28 -6.38
C ILE A 171 -2.97 8.46 -7.09
N ASP A 172 -3.98 7.65 -6.74
CA ASP A 172 -5.31 7.69 -7.36
C ASP A 172 -5.97 9.06 -7.21
N LYS A 173 -5.85 9.67 -6.03
CA LYS A 173 -6.32 11.03 -5.79
C LYS A 173 -5.72 12.03 -6.77
N TYR A 174 -4.41 11.97 -7.01
CA TYR A 174 -3.74 12.91 -7.91
C TYR A 174 -3.97 12.61 -9.37
N THR A 175 -4.02 11.33 -9.74
CA THR A 175 -4.42 10.88 -11.08
C THR A 175 -5.83 11.37 -11.42
N LYS A 176 -6.79 11.23 -10.50
CA LYS A 176 -8.14 11.76 -10.67
C LYS A 176 -8.13 13.28 -10.86
N MET A 177 -7.39 14.01 -10.02
CA MET A 177 -7.24 15.46 -10.18
C MET A 177 -6.62 15.83 -11.54
N ALA A 178 -5.61 15.10 -12.02
CA ALA A 178 -5.00 15.28 -13.35
C ALA A 178 -6.04 15.22 -14.47
N ARG A 179 -6.85 14.16 -14.43
CA ARG A 179 -7.82 13.85 -15.49
C ARG A 179 -8.96 14.85 -15.47
N MET A 180 -9.44 15.19 -14.28
CA MET A 180 -10.44 16.25 -14.10
C MET A 180 -9.93 17.61 -14.59
N ASP A 181 -8.68 17.95 -14.30
CA ASP A 181 -8.07 19.19 -14.79
C ASP A 181 -8.02 19.19 -16.32
N THR A 182 -7.50 18.12 -16.93
CA THR A 182 -7.42 17.93 -18.39
C THR A 182 -8.76 18.18 -19.09
N ILE A 183 -9.86 17.70 -18.51
CA ILE A 183 -11.22 17.88 -19.05
C ILE A 183 -11.74 19.30 -18.83
N SER A 184 -11.40 19.89 -17.69
CA SER A 184 -11.89 21.22 -17.32
C SER A 184 -11.21 22.33 -18.12
N THR A 185 -9.87 22.28 -18.25
CA THR A 185 -9.01 23.29 -18.87
C THR A 185 -8.76 23.00 -20.36
N GLY A 186 -8.59 21.73 -20.72
CA GLY A 186 -8.12 21.32 -22.04
C GLY A 186 -9.19 21.18 -23.12
N LEU A 187 -10.48 21.15 -22.76
CA LEU A 187 -11.60 20.90 -23.68
C LEU A 187 -12.77 21.87 -23.46
N ARG A 188 -13.32 22.41 -24.56
CA ARG A 188 -14.51 23.28 -24.54
C ARG A 188 -15.79 22.47 -24.63
N LEU A 189 -16.09 21.75 -23.55
CA LEU A 189 -17.28 20.88 -23.46
C LEU A 189 -18.51 21.62 -22.88
N PRO A 190 -19.73 21.26 -23.31
CA PRO A 190 -20.96 21.66 -22.63
C PRO A 190 -20.96 21.27 -21.15
N LYS A 191 -21.61 22.07 -20.29
CA LYS A 191 -21.64 21.82 -18.83
C LYS A 191 -22.23 20.45 -18.48
N THR A 192 -23.22 19.98 -19.25
CA THR A 192 -23.86 18.67 -19.10
C THR A 192 -22.87 17.54 -19.35
N THR A 193 -22.18 17.56 -20.49
CA THR A 193 -21.15 16.59 -20.87
C THR A 193 -19.98 16.61 -19.88
N LYS A 194 -19.51 17.80 -19.45
CA LYS A 194 -18.48 17.91 -18.40
C LYS A 194 -18.91 17.22 -17.11
N ARG A 195 -20.18 17.35 -16.72
CA ARG A 195 -20.70 16.72 -15.50
C ARG A 195 -20.73 15.22 -15.62
N GLN A 196 -21.28 14.68 -16.72
CA GLN A 196 -21.34 13.23 -16.93
C GLN A 196 -19.95 12.61 -17.01
N ILE A 197 -19.03 13.24 -17.74
CA ILE A 197 -17.63 12.80 -17.79
C ILE A 197 -17.00 12.84 -16.39
N LYS A 198 -17.24 13.90 -15.62
CA LYS A 198 -16.75 14.02 -14.25
C LYS A 198 -17.30 12.92 -13.33
N GLU A 199 -18.56 12.55 -13.48
CA GLU A 199 -19.19 11.42 -12.76
C GLU A 199 -18.51 10.09 -13.14
N MET A 200 -18.27 9.83 -14.43
CA MET A 200 -17.56 8.61 -14.89
C MET A 200 -16.08 8.55 -14.47
N LEU A 201 -15.47 9.69 -14.13
CA LEU A 201 -14.10 9.77 -13.62
C LEU A 201 -14.04 9.83 -12.10
N GLU A 202 -15.18 9.75 -11.42
CA GLU A 202 -15.23 9.83 -9.97
C GLU A 202 -14.47 8.67 -9.32
N ASP A 203 -14.55 7.48 -9.91
CA ASP A 203 -13.87 6.29 -9.41
C ASP A 203 -12.42 6.19 -9.90
N GLY A 204 -11.95 7.16 -10.68
CA GLY A 204 -10.58 7.22 -11.20
C GLY A 204 -10.26 6.16 -12.26
N ILE A 205 -11.22 5.30 -12.59
CA ILE A 205 -11.10 4.22 -13.57
C ILE A 205 -12.38 4.24 -14.40
N ILE A 206 -12.26 4.15 -15.73
CA ILE A 206 -13.42 4.07 -16.62
C ILE A 206 -13.72 2.60 -16.89
N SER A 207 -14.86 2.15 -16.38
CA SER A 207 -15.41 0.81 -16.66
C SER A 207 -15.84 0.67 -18.12
N GLU A 208 -16.02 -0.57 -18.58
CA GLU A 208 -16.50 -0.82 -19.94
C GLU A 208 -17.89 -0.21 -20.16
N GLU A 209 -18.75 -0.33 -19.15
CA GLU A 209 -20.11 0.19 -19.16
C GLU A 209 -20.14 1.72 -19.21
N GLU A 210 -19.23 2.40 -18.50
CA GLU A 210 -19.08 3.85 -18.58
C GLU A 210 -18.51 4.29 -19.94
N TYR A 211 -17.63 3.49 -20.53
CA TYR A 211 -17.12 3.76 -21.86
C TYR A 211 -18.21 3.63 -22.94
N GLU A 212 -19.09 2.63 -22.82
CA GLU A 212 -20.27 2.51 -23.68
C GLU A 212 -21.22 3.71 -23.50
N ARG A 213 -21.49 4.12 -22.26
CA ARG A 213 -22.27 5.34 -21.98
C ARG A 213 -21.64 6.59 -22.58
N PHE A 214 -20.31 6.68 -22.59
CA PHE A 214 -19.59 7.77 -23.23
C PHE A 214 -19.76 7.74 -24.76
N ALA A 215 -19.72 6.55 -25.37
CA ALA A 215 -19.92 6.40 -26.82
C ALA A 215 -21.33 6.82 -27.27
N ASP A 216 -22.33 6.63 -26.41
CA ASP A 216 -23.72 7.03 -26.66
C ASP A 216 -24.01 8.52 -26.37
N MET A 217 -23.06 9.28 -25.80
CA MET A 217 -23.27 10.71 -25.53
C MET A 217 -23.36 11.51 -26.82
N ASP A 218 -24.27 12.49 -26.83
CA ASP A 218 -24.34 13.47 -27.90
C ASP A 218 -23.14 14.43 -27.84
N LEU A 219 -22.12 14.11 -28.65
CA LEU A 219 -20.89 14.88 -28.80
C LEU A 219 -20.89 15.73 -30.09
N THR A 220 -22.04 15.87 -30.76
CA THR A 220 -22.15 16.60 -32.05
C THR A 220 -21.80 18.09 -31.93
N HIS A 221 -21.90 18.65 -30.73
CA HIS A 221 -21.56 20.04 -30.44
C HIS A 221 -20.06 20.30 -30.19
N LEU A 222 -19.22 19.27 -30.16
CA LEU A 222 -17.78 19.42 -29.99
C LEU A 222 -17.10 19.73 -31.33
N SER A 223 -16.03 20.52 -31.27
CA SER A 223 -15.08 20.59 -32.38
C SER A 223 -14.50 19.20 -32.65
N GLN A 224 -14.31 18.84 -33.93
CA GLN A 224 -13.71 17.57 -34.31
C GLN A 224 -12.40 17.29 -33.57
N LYS A 225 -11.55 18.32 -33.40
CA LYS A 225 -10.29 18.21 -32.66
C LYS A 225 -10.50 17.87 -31.18
N ASP A 226 -11.50 18.48 -30.55
CA ASP A 226 -11.83 18.24 -29.14
C ASP A 226 -12.47 16.86 -28.96
N TYR A 227 -13.31 16.44 -29.90
CA TYR A 227 -13.88 15.10 -29.95
C TYR A 227 -12.82 14.01 -30.09
N GLU A 228 -11.90 14.16 -31.05
CA GLU A 228 -10.79 13.21 -31.26
C GLU A 228 -9.87 13.14 -30.02
N LYS A 229 -9.53 14.30 -29.45
CA LYS A 229 -8.72 14.38 -28.23
C LYS A 229 -9.42 13.71 -27.05
N LEU A 230 -10.72 13.98 -26.86
CA LEU A 230 -11.51 13.38 -25.78
C LEU A 230 -11.61 11.87 -25.94
N THR A 231 -11.91 11.38 -27.14
CA THR A 231 -12.00 9.95 -27.46
C THR A 231 -10.67 9.26 -27.17
N ARG A 232 -9.55 9.87 -27.57
CA ARG A 232 -8.21 9.35 -27.27
C ARG A 232 -7.92 9.29 -25.77
N LEU A 233 -8.34 10.29 -25.01
CA LEU A 233 -8.20 10.31 -23.55
C LEU A 233 -9.05 9.21 -22.91
N MET A 234 -10.32 9.06 -23.31
CA MET A 234 -11.20 8.01 -22.81
C MET A 234 -10.67 6.62 -23.13
N GLN A 235 -10.15 6.41 -24.33
CA GLN A 235 -9.53 5.15 -24.72
C GLN A 235 -8.25 4.86 -23.92
N LYS A 236 -7.46 5.90 -23.60
CA LYS A 236 -6.26 5.76 -22.75
C LYS A 236 -6.64 5.41 -21.29
N TRP A 237 -7.74 5.97 -20.79
CA TRP A 237 -8.18 5.76 -19.40
C TRP A 237 -9.07 4.54 -19.20
N LYS A 238 -9.64 4.00 -20.29
CA LYS A 238 -10.25 2.68 -20.32
C LYS A 238 -9.21 1.67 -19.87
N ILE A 239 -9.58 0.81 -18.92
CA ILE A 239 -8.71 -0.22 -18.37
C ILE A 239 -8.06 -1.02 -19.51
N GLY A 240 -6.75 -0.81 -19.71
CA GLY A 240 -5.92 -1.75 -20.43
C GLY A 240 -5.74 -2.97 -19.55
N LYS A 241 -6.47 -4.05 -19.84
CA LYS A 241 -6.14 -5.38 -19.32
C LYS A 241 -4.76 -5.80 -19.80
#